data_AF-A0A1N7IWW2-F1
#
_entry.id   AF-A0A1N7IWW2-F1
#
_cell.length_a   1.000
_cell.length_b   1.000
_cell.length_c   1.000
_cell.angle_alpha   90.00
_cell.angle_beta   90.00
_cell.angle_gamma   90.00
#
_symmetry.space_group_name_H-M   'P 1'
#
loop_
_entity.id
_entity.type
_entity.pdbx_description
1 polymer ?
#
loop_
_entity_poly.entity_id
_entity_poly.type
_entity_poly.pdbx_seq_one_letter_code
_entity_poly.pdbx_strand_id
1 'polypeptide(L)'
;MREFVRITGNGEDYYMEIDAGSGYYEGEPLMKEEVMEMLLEDAIEKEVDVNFDRVRSVISRNMGVDDQETVLNYLEHLEALAESVS
;
A
#
# COMPACT_ATOMS: atom_id res chain seq x y z
N MET A 1 -11.85 12.16 -2.30
CA MET A 1 -10.61 12.22 -3.10
C MET A 1 -9.94 13.51 -2.71
N ARG A 2 -8.77 13.41 -2.07
CA ARG A 2 -7.98 14.58 -1.70
C ARG A 2 -7.37 15.20 -2.95
N GLU A 3 -7.33 16.52 -3.03
CA GLU A 3 -6.70 17.26 -4.12
C GLU A 3 -5.52 18.05 -3.57
N PHE A 4 -4.40 18.07 -4.30
CA PHE A 4 -3.17 18.74 -3.89
C PHE A 4 -2.66 19.68 -4.98
N VAL A 5 -2.13 20.84 -4.56
CA VAL A 5 -1.36 21.73 -5.44
C VAL A 5 0.13 21.54 -5.17
N ARG A 6 0.91 21.31 -6.23
CA ARG A 6 2.38 21.33 -6.15
C ARG A 6 2.91 22.76 -6.22
N ILE A 7 3.76 23.11 -5.27
CA ILE A 7 4.49 24.39 -5.17
C ILE A 7 5.98 24.08 -5.28
N THR A 8 6.64 24.60 -6.31
CA THR A 8 8.09 24.46 -6.50
C THR A 8 8.80 25.75 -6.10
N GLY A 9 9.71 25.70 -5.13
CA GLY A 9 10.47 26.85 -4.63
C GLY A 9 11.87 26.47 -4.17
N ASN A 10 12.88 27.27 -4.54
CA ASN A 10 14.30 27.02 -4.17
C ASN A 10 14.85 25.63 -4.54
N GLY A 11 14.28 24.97 -5.56
CA GLY A 11 14.70 23.63 -5.99
C GLY A 11 14.03 22.48 -5.23
N GLU A 12 13.10 22.79 -4.33
CA GLU A 12 12.32 21.83 -3.57
C GLU A 12 10.84 21.90 -3.95
N ASP A 13 10.18 20.75 -3.95
CA ASP A 13 8.76 20.61 -4.23
C ASP A 13 8.01 20.36 -2.92
N TYR A 14 7.00 21.19 -2.67
CA TYR A 14 6.06 21.08 -1.57
C TYR A 14 4.64 20.93 -2.12
N TYR A 15 3.74 20.39 -1.32
CA TYR A 15 2.36 20.12 -1.70
C TYR A 15 1.41 20.68 -0.65
N MET A 16 0.33 21.33 -1.10
CA MET A 16 -0.73 21.82 -0.21
C MET A 16 -2.03 21.09 -0.53
N GLU A 17 -2.72 20.59 0.49
CA GLU A 17 -4.06 20.03 0.34
C GLU A 17 -5.08 21.15 0.05
N ILE A 18 -6.07 20.87 -0.78
CA ILE A 18 -7.17 21.78 -1.12
C ILE A 18 -8.42 21.27 -0.43
N ASP A 19 -9.05 22.12 0.38
CA ASP A 19 -10.40 21.82 0.88
C ASP A 19 -11.41 21.94 -0.27
N ALA A 20 -12.03 20.82 -0.65
CA ALA A 20 -12.98 20.76 -1.75
C ALA A 20 -14.26 21.60 -1.51
N GLY A 21 -14.58 21.94 -0.25
CA GLY A 21 -15.75 22.73 0.12
C GLY A 21 -15.56 24.24 -0.04
N SER A 22 -14.35 24.74 0.21
CA SER A 22 -14.03 26.16 0.27
C SER A 22 -13.04 26.62 -0.82
N GLY A 23 -12.32 25.69 -1.44
CA GLY A 23 -11.31 25.97 -2.47
C GLY A 23 -10.04 26.63 -1.92
N TYR A 24 -9.88 26.68 -0.59
CA TYR A 24 -8.69 27.20 0.08
C TYR A 24 -7.71 26.07 0.41
N TYR A 25 -6.45 26.45 0.60
CA TYR A 25 -5.44 25.53 1.11
C TYR A 25 -5.74 25.15 2.56
N GLU A 26 -5.65 23.86 2.84
CA GLU A 26 -5.81 23.28 4.17
C GLU A 26 -4.47 22.72 4.67
N GLY A 27 -4.19 22.88 5.97
CA GLY A 27 -3.02 22.27 6.61
C GLY A 27 -1.68 22.96 6.35
N GLU A 28 -0.60 22.21 6.61
CA GLU A 28 0.79 22.61 6.41
C GLU A 28 1.34 22.08 5.07
N PRO A 29 2.39 22.69 4.50
CA PRO A 29 3.06 22.17 3.32
C PRO A 29 3.63 20.78 3.57
N LEU A 30 3.31 19.84 2.69
CA LEU A 30 3.75 18.45 2.73
C LEU A 30 4.86 18.21 1.71
N MET A 31 5.75 17.29 2.05
CA MET A 31 6.72 16.71 1.12
C MET A 31 6.04 15.68 0.22
N LYS A 32 6.73 15.32 -0.87
CA LYS A 32 6.22 14.33 -1.83
C LYS A 32 5.91 12.99 -1.16
N GLU A 33 6.79 12.55 -0.26
CA GLU A 33 6.68 11.27 0.43
C GLU A 33 5.41 11.23 1.30
N GLU A 34 5.12 12.32 2.02
CA GLU A 34 3.93 12.44 2.87
C GLU A 34 2.64 12.41 2.04
N VAL A 35 2.60 13.11 0.90
CA VAL A 35 1.45 13.06 -0.01
C VAL A 35 1.26 11.66 -0.58
N MET A 36 2.34 10.97 -0.93
CA MET A 36 2.27 9.61 -1.45
C MET A 36 1.72 8.64 -0.40
N GLU A 37 2.18 8.71 0.84
CA GLU A 37 1.63 7.90 1.94
C GLU A 37 0.13 8.13 2.12
N MET A 38 -0.29 9.40 2.18
CA MET A 38 -1.72 9.75 2.33
C MET A 38 -2.59 9.27 1.16
N LEU A 39 -2.09 9.38 -0.08
CA LEU A 39 -2.81 8.90 -1.26
C LEU A 39 -2.86 7.37 -1.35
N LEU A 40 -1.81 6.69 -0.87
CA LEU A 40 -1.79 5.24 -0.78
C LEU A 40 -2.77 4.74 0.26
N GLU A 41 -2.84 5.38 1.44
CA GLU A 41 -3.85 5.07 2.46
C GLU A 41 -5.28 5.22 1.91
N ASP A 42 -5.56 6.32 1.20
CA ASP A 42 -6.87 6.55 0.57
C ASP A 42 -7.19 5.51 -0.52
N ALA A 43 -6.18 4.95 -1.18
CA ALA A 43 -6.33 3.93 -2.22
C ALA A 43 -6.48 2.50 -1.66
N ILE A 44 -6.13 2.25 -0.40
CA ILE A 44 -6.29 0.95 0.24
C ILE A 44 -7.76 0.79 0.66
N GLU A 45 -8.56 0.16 -0.21
CA GLU A 45 -9.97 -0.14 0.12
C GLU A 45 -10.13 -1.15 1.25
N LYS A 46 -9.13 -2.04 1.43
CA LYS A 46 -9.15 -3.10 2.43
C LYS A 46 -7.73 -3.55 2.78
N GLU A 47 -7.42 -3.52 4.07
CA GLU A 47 -6.25 -4.17 4.63
C GLU A 47 -6.59 -5.61 5.05
N VAL A 48 -5.71 -6.55 4.71
CA VAL A 48 -5.86 -7.96 5.10
C VAL A 48 -4.57 -8.41 5.76
N ASP A 49 -4.63 -8.65 7.07
CA ASP A 49 -3.56 -9.29 7.81
C ASP A 49 -3.56 -10.81 7.53
N VAL A 50 -2.49 -11.30 6.92
CA VAL A 50 -2.33 -12.71 6.54
C VAL A 50 -1.20 -13.33 7.35
N ASN A 51 -1.57 -14.27 8.23
CA ASN A 51 -0.59 -15.12 8.90
C ASN A 51 -0.21 -16.30 7.98
N PHE A 52 0.88 -16.13 7.22
CA PHE A 52 1.37 -17.13 6.27
C PHE A 52 1.73 -18.47 6.94
N ASP A 53 2.23 -18.48 8.17
CA ASP A 53 2.54 -19.71 8.89
C ASP A 53 1.28 -20.52 9.21
N ARG A 54 0.20 -19.83 9.60
CA ARG A 54 -1.10 -20.46 9.80
C ARG A 54 -1.66 -21.01 8.48
N VAL A 55 -1.51 -20.28 7.38
CA VAL A 55 -1.93 -20.72 6.04
C VAL A 55 -1.16 -21.98 5.62
N ARG A 56 0.17 -21.97 5.73
CA ARG A 56 1.04 -23.14 5.47
C ARG A 56 0.64 -24.35 6.34
N SER A 57 0.34 -24.12 7.62
CA SER A 57 -0.10 -25.17 8.53
C SER A 57 -1.44 -25.80 8.13
N VAL A 58 -2.39 -25.00 7.62
CA VAL A 58 -3.68 -25.51 7.14
C VAL A 58 -3.51 -26.31 5.84
N ILE A 59 -2.70 -25.81 4.89
CA ILE A 59 -2.41 -26.48 3.61
C ILE A 59 -1.81 -27.87 3.86
N SER A 60 -0.75 -27.93 4.67
CA SER A 60 -0.04 -29.18 4.98
C SER A 60 -0.90 -30.25 5.66
N ARG A 61 -1.97 -29.85 6.36
CA ARG A 61 -2.86 -30.76 7.10
C ARG A 61 -4.06 -31.26 6.28
N ASN A 62 -4.51 -30.52 5.28
CA ASN A 62 -5.81 -30.76 4.63
C ASN A 62 -5.73 -31.07 3.13
N MET A 63 -4.56 -30.90 2.49
CA MET A 63 -4.41 -31.05 1.04
C MET A 63 -3.55 -32.26 0.67
N GLY A 64 -3.81 -32.84 -0.50
CA GLY A 64 -2.93 -33.87 -1.09
C GLY A 64 -1.58 -33.28 -1.47
N VAL A 65 -0.54 -34.11 -1.52
CA VAL A 65 0.86 -33.68 -1.73
C VAL A 65 1.03 -32.81 -2.98
N ASP A 66 0.39 -33.19 -4.09
CA ASP A 66 0.48 -32.45 -5.36
C ASP A 66 -0.17 -31.05 -5.28
N ASP A 67 -1.28 -30.92 -4.54
CA ASP A 67 -1.95 -29.65 -4.33
C ASP A 67 -1.16 -28.76 -3.35
N GLN A 68 -0.47 -29.35 -2.38
CA GLN A 68 0.38 -28.61 -1.43
C GLN A 68 1.53 -27.90 -2.15
N GLU A 69 2.23 -28.60 -3.04
CA GLU A 69 3.35 -28.03 -3.79
C GLU A 69 2.90 -26.82 -4.63
N THR A 70 1.77 -26.96 -5.33
CA THR A 70 1.21 -25.88 -6.16
C THR A 70 0.88 -24.64 -5.33
N VAL A 71 0.23 -24.81 -4.17
CA VAL A 71 -0.18 -23.67 -3.33
C VAL A 71 1.02 -23.04 -2.60
N LEU A 72 1.97 -23.84 -2.12
CA LEU A 72 3.16 -23.32 -1.45
C LEU A 72 4.04 -22.51 -2.40
N ASN A 73 4.25 -23.00 -3.63
CA ASN A 73 4.99 -22.26 -4.66
C ASN A 73 4.31 -20.92 -5.00
N TYR A 74 2.97 -20.88 -5.01
CA TYR A 74 2.24 -19.64 -5.23
C TYR A 74 2.38 -18.65 -4.06
N LEU A 75 2.38 -19.16 -2.81
CA LEU A 75 2.62 -18.32 -1.63
C LEU A 75 4.03 -17.71 -1.64
N GLU A 76 5.06 -18.50 -1.97
CA GLU A 76 6.43 -17.99 -2.09
C GLU A 76 6.55 -16.92 -3.17
N HIS A 77 5.84 -17.09 -4.30
CA HIS A 77 5.80 -16.06 -5.34
C HIS A 77 5.15 -14.76 -4.85
N LEU A 78 4.06 -14.85 -4.09
CA LEU A 78 3.40 -13.67 -3.51
C LEU A 78 4.29 -12.96 -2.49
N GLU A 79 5.01 -13.70 -1.65
CA GLU A 79 5.99 -13.13 -0.71
C GLU A 79 7.13 -12.42 -1.45
N ALA A 80 7.73 -13.05 -2.46
CA ALA A 80 8.79 -12.43 -3.26
C ALA A 80 8.30 -11.18 -4.02
N LEU A 81 7.06 -11.16 -4.49
CA LEU A 81 6.46 -9.98 -5.11
C LEU A 81 6.30 -8.84 -4.10
N ALA A 82 5.82 -9.14 -2.89
CA ALA A 82 5.67 -8.14 -1.83
C ALA A 82 7.03 -7.53 -1.41
N GLU A 83 8.07 -8.37 -1.29
CA GLU A 83 9.44 -7.92 -0.99
C GLU A 83 10.04 -7.07 -2.11
N SER A 84 9.70 -7.33 -3.38
CA SER A 84 10.23 -6.56 -4.52
C SER A 84 9.67 -5.15 -4.67
N VAL A 85 8.55 -4.85 -3.97
CA VAL A 85 7.86 -3.56 -3.98
C VAL A 85 8.12 -2.77 -2.68
N SER A 86 8.80 -3.38 -1.71
CA SER A 86 9.28 -2.76 -0.46
C SER A 86 10.67 -2.16 -0.62
#